data_AF-A0A011AE27-F1
#
_entry.id   AF-A0A011AE27-F1
#
_cell.length_a   1.000
_cell.length_b   1.000
_cell.length_c   1.000
_cell.angle_alpha   90.00
_cell.angle_beta   90.00
_cell.angle_gamma   90.00
#
_symmetry.space_group_name_H-M   'P 1'
#
loop_
_entity.id
_entity.type
_entity.pdbx_description
1 polymer ?
#
loop_
_entity_poly.entity_id
_entity_poly.type
_entity_poly.pdbx_seq_one_letter_code
_entity_poly.pdbx_strand_id
1 'polypeptide(L)'
;MMHGLARYGSPLAATGLDRERPVAPNPSDLLDVPLSSLLANELDLSQRAHATRAGYLPDELVAEDFLYLLALRTAISRALSWGSQADVREAIEGGAKWTDVAIARGNTTAEARAEFLHWVNAQAALWDSGPTPTGLRFGLEPEHRRAVRALAERS
;
A
#
# COMPACT_ATOMS: atom_id res chain seq x y z
N MET A 1 -10.23 -16.31 17.65
CA MET A 1 -9.05 -15.69 18.27
C MET A 1 -8.77 -14.41 17.50
N MET A 2 -9.14 -13.26 18.06
CA MET A 2 -8.87 -11.94 17.48
C MET A 2 -7.62 -11.38 18.15
N HIS A 3 -6.50 -11.30 17.43
CA HIS A 3 -5.33 -10.55 17.90
C HIS A 3 -5.56 -9.06 17.62
N GLY A 4 -5.51 -8.26 18.69
CA GLY A 4 -5.95 -6.87 18.70
C GLY A 4 -5.05 -5.94 17.90
N LEU A 5 -5.67 -5.22 16.96
CA LEU A 5 -5.11 -4.09 16.21
C LEU A 5 -5.09 -2.77 17.03
N ALA A 6 -5.29 -2.83 18.35
CA ALA A 6 -5.45 -1.64 19.20
C ALA A 6 -4.14 -0.91 19.55
N ARG A 7 -2.96 -1.37 19.09
CA ARG A 7 -1.66 -0.77 19.47
C ARG A 7 -1.11 0.31 18.54
N TYR A 8 -1.75 0.58 17.39
CA TYR A 8 -1.18 1.47 16.37
C TYR A 8 -1.97 2.79 16.14
N GLY A 9 -3.04 3.02 16.90
CA GLY A 9 -3.95 4.16 16.73
C GLY A 9 -3.65 5.39 17.61
N SER A 10 -2.48 5.48 18.25
CA SER A 10 -2.10 6.66 19.02
C SER A 10 -0.68 7.08 18.66
N PRO A 11 -0.38 8.40 18.61
CA PRO A 11 1.01 8.83 18.59
C PRO A 11 1.69 8.15 19.79
N LEU A 12 2.79 7.45 19.54
CA LEU A 12 3.57 6.76 20.57
C LEU A 12 4.20 7.82 21.49
N ALA A 13 3.37 8.42 22.33
CA ALA A 13 3.78 9.25 23.42
C ALA A 13 4.23 8.34 24.57
N ALA A 14 5.45 8.61 25.01
CA ALA A 14 5.99 8.35 26.34
C ALA A 14 6.53 6.93 26.65
N THR A 15 7.86 6.95 26.84
CA THR A 15 8.61 6.49 28.03
C THR A 15 8.47 5.03 28.47
N GLY A 16 9.62 4.38 28.61
CA GLY A 16 9.84 3.33 29.59
C GLY A 16 9.78 1.91 29.02
N LEU A 17 10.96 1.30 29.02
CA LEU A 17 11.27 -0.09 29.36
C LEU A 17 10.05 -1.00 29.57
N ASP A 18 10.04 -2.11 28.83
CA ASP A 18 9.22 -3.32 29.07
C ASP A 18 7.83 -3.40 28.41
N ARG A 19 7.79 -3.27 27.08
CA ARG A 19 6.67 -3.80 26.26
C ARG A 19 7.20 -4.88 25.34
N GLU A 20 6.55 -6.06 25.35
CA GLU A 20 6.70 -7.11 24.34
C GLU A 20 6.87 -6.46 22.96
N ARG A 21 8.09 -6.55 22.42
CA ARG A 21 8.50 -5.78 21.26
C ARG A 21 7.68 -6.24 20.07
N PRO A 22 6.90 -5.35 19.43
CA PRO A 22 6.08 -5.75 18.30
C PRO A 22 6.97 -6.17 17.15
N VAL A 23 6.73 -7.37 16.60
CA VAL A 23 7.31 -7.82 15.34
C VAL A 23 6.91 -6.81 14.26
N ALA A 24 7.85 -6.45 13.38
CA ALA A 24 7.55 -5.56 12.26
C ALA A 24 6.31 -6.08 11.50
N PRO A 25 5.25 -5.27 11.35
CA PRO A 25 4.01 -5.74 10.75
C PRO A 25 4.24 -6.14 9.30
N ASN A 26 3.51 -7.15 8.84
CA ASN A 26 3.49 -7.45 7.42
C ASN A 26 2.91 -6.22 6.69
N PRO A 27 3.50 -5.74 5.58
CA PRO A 27 2.94 -4.61 4.83
C PRO A 27 1.48 -4.81 4.42
N SER A 28 1.02 -6.06 4.30
CA SER A 28 -0.38 -6.40 4.03
C SER A 28 -1.32 -6.07 5.20
N ASP A 29 -0.83 -6.10 6.45
CA ASP A 29 -1.61 -5.76 7.65
C ASP A 29 -1.87 -4.24 7.76
N LEU A 30 -1.16 -3.44 6.96
CA LEU A 30 -1.26 -1.99 6.92
C LEU A 30 -2.21 -1.47 5.84
N LEU A 31 -2.78 -2.35 5.01
CA LEU A 31 -3.66 -1.96 3.91
C LEU A 31 -5.01 -1.40 4.39
N ASP A 32 -5.46 -1.78 5.58
CA ASP A 32 -6.71 -1.31 6.19
C ASP A 32 -6.52 -0.03 7.02
N VAL A 33 -5.29 0.47 7.14
CA VAL A 33 -4.97 1.70 7.89
C VAL A 33 -5.19 2.92 6.99
N PRO A 34 -5.85 4.00 7.46
CA PRO A 34 -6.03 5.21 6.66
C PRO A 34 -4.70 5.80 6.18
N LEU A 35 -4.64 6.23 4.91
CA LEU A 35 -3.43 6.80 4.30
C LEU A 35 -2.86 7.98 5.11
N SER A 36 -3.72 8.81 5.71
CA SER A 36 -3.30 9.91 6.59
C SER A 36 -2.55 9.43 7.83
N SER A 37 -2.97 8.31 8.41
CA SER A 37 -2.29 7.67 9.55
C SER A 37 -0.97 7.02 9.14
N LEU A 38 -0.91 6.41 7.95
CA LEU A 38 0.34 5.88 7.41
C LEU A 38 1.37 6.98 7.17
N LEU A 39 0.96 8.11 6.58
CA LEU A 39 1.83 9.26 6.31
C LEU A 39 2.32 9.92 7.61
N ALA A 40 1.46 10.06 8.62
CA ALA A 40 1.84 10.60 9.92
C ALA A 40 2.90 9.72 10.62
N ASN A 41 2.72 8.40 10.57
CA ASN A 41 3.67 7.44 11.14
C ASN A 41 5.00 7.41 10.37
N GLU A 42 4.96 7.53 9.04
CA GLU A 42 6.16 7.60 8.21
C GLU A 42 6.96 8.87 8.54
N LEU A 43 6.29 10.02 8.65
CA LEU A 43 6.94 11.30 8.94
C LEU A 43 7.64 11.30 10.30
N ASP A 44 6.95 10.84 11.36
CA ASP A 44 7.52 10.72 12.71
C ASP A 44 8.78 9.84 12.72
N LEU A 45 8.65 8.63 12.15
CA LEU A 45 9.73 7.64 12.18
C LEU A 45 10.90 8.02 11.27
N SER A 46 10.63 8.67 10.14
CA SER A 46 11.65 9.22 9.24
C SER A 46 12.43 10.37 9.87
N GLN A 47 11.76 11.27 10.61
CA GLN A 47 12.42 12.34 11.36
C GLN A 47 13.32 11.79 12.46
N ARG A 48 12.84 10.80 13.23
CA ARG A 48 13.65 10.10 14.24
C ARG A 48 14.84 9.39 13.60
N ALA A 49 14.63 8.70 12.47
CA ALA A 49 15.71 8.04 11.72
C ALA A 49 16.76 9.01 11.20
N HIS A 50 16.34 10.20 10.75
CA HIS A 50 17.25 11.25 10.36
C HIS A 50 18.06 11.77 11.55
N ALA A 51 17.41 12.04 12.68
CA ALA A 51 18.06 12.53 13.88
C ALA A 51 19.03 11.51 14.52
N THR A 52 18.70 10.20 14.50
CA THR A 52 19.62 9.13 14.92
C THR A 52 20.87 9.09 14.03
N ARG A 53 20.71 9.15 12.70
CA ARG A 53 21.86 9.18 11.76
C ARG A 53 22.73 10.41 11.93
N ALA A 54 22.14 11.55 12.29
CA ALA A 54 22.84 12.80 12.55
C ALA A 54 23.45 12.88 13.96
N GLY A 55 23.20 11.89 14.83
CA GLY A 55 23.70 11.86 16.20
C GLY A 55 23.01 12.84 17.15
N TYR A 56 21.78 13.28 16.83
CA TYR A 56 21.04 14.28 17.60
C TYR A 56 20.11 13.72 18.68
N LEU A 57 19.83 12.41 18.69
CA LEU A 57 18.95 11.77 19.68
C LEU A 57 19.70 10.73 20.53
N PRO A 58 19.46 10.68 21.86
CA PRO A 58 20.03 9.66 22.74
C PRO A 58 19.32 8.30 22.65
N ASP A 59 18.07 8.26 22.19
CA ASP A 59 17.33 7.02 21.96
C ASP A 59 17.64 6.49 20.56
N GLU A 60 18.43 5.42 20.50
CA GLU A 60 18.81 4.77 19.25
C GLU A 60 17.62 3.96 18.70
N LEU A 61 17.23 4.25 17.46
CA LEU A 61 16.25 3.42 16.76
C LEU A 61 16.83 2.03 16.54
N VAL A 62 15.97 1.02 16.67
CA VAL A 62 16.36 -0.39 16.51
C VAL A 62 16.01 -0.89 15.11
N ALA A 63 16.50 -2.08 14.74
CA ALA A 63 16.27 -2.68 13.43
C ALA A 63 14.77 -2.78 13.08
N GLU A 64 13.93 -3.06 14.06
CA GLU A 64 12.48 -3.16 13.93
C GLU A 64 11.83 -1.84 13.51
N ASP A 65 12.35 -0.71 13.99
CA ASP A 65 11.86 0.63 13.58
C ASP A 65 12.16 0.89 12.10
N PHE A 66 13.34 0.49 11.62
CA PHE A 66 13.69 0.61 10.21
C PHE A 66 12.87 -0.33 9.32
N LEU A 67 12.58 -1.55 9.79
CA LEU A 67 11.71 -2.48 9.10
C LEU A 67 10.26 -1.99 9.06
N TYR A 68 9.76 -1.38 10.14
CA TYR A 68 8.44 -0.76 10.15
C TYR A 68 8.36 0.45 9.23
N LEU A 69 9.39 1.31 9.19
CA LEU A 69 9.49 2.40 8.23
C LEU A 69 9.44 1.89 6.78
N LEU A 70 10.11 0.78 6.49
CA LEU A 70 10.07 0.14 5.18
C LEU A 70 8.67 -0.39 4.83
N ALA A 71 7.99 -1.02 5.80
CA ALA A 71 6.63 -1.51 5.63
C ALA A 71 5.63 -0.37 5.39
N LEU A 72 5.73 0.73 6.15
CA LEU A 72 4.93 1.95 5.97
C LEU A 72 5.10 2.54 4.58
N ARG A 73 6.34 2.72 4.12
CA ARG A 73 6.63 3.28 2.79
C ARG A 73 6.09 2.40 1.66
N THR A 74 6.17 1.08 1.84
CA THR A 74 5.61 0.11 0.90
C THR A 74 4.08 0.19 0.85
N ALA A 75 3.42 0.30 2.01
CA ALA A 75 1.97 0.46 2.09
C ALA A 75 1.50 1.79 1.49
N ILE A 76 2.19 2.90 1.78
CA ILE A 76 1.91 4.23 1.20
C ILE A 76 2.08 4.20 -0.32
N SER A 77 3.19 3.65 -0.82
CA SER A 77 3.44 3.53 -2.25
C SER A 77 2.33 2.72 -2.94
N ARG A 78 1.90 1.60 -2.33
CA ARG A 78 0.78 0.80 -2.82
C ARG A 78 -0.54 1.58 -2.81
N ALA A 79 -0.86 2.26 -1.72
CA ALA A 79 -2.09 3.05 -1.59
C ALA A 79 -2.15 4.20 -2.61
N LEU A 80 -1.03 4.90 -2.83
CA LEU A 80 -0.93 5.95 -3.84
C LEU A 80 -0.97 5.40 -5.27
N SER A 81 -0.41 4.20 -5.48
CA SER A 81 -0.48 3.52 -6.79
C SER A 81 -1.88 3.02 -7.14
N TRP A 82 -2.78 2.84 -6.17
CA TRP A 82 -4.15 2.36 -6.42
C TRP A 82 -5.03 3.35 -7.19
N GLY A 83 -4.82 4.66 -7.07
CA GLY A 83 -5.45 5.66 -7.94
C GLY A 83 -4.93 5.58 -9.39
N SER A 84 -3.63 5.29 -9.54
CA SER A 84 -2.93 5.27 -10.83
C SER A 84 -3.32 4.11 -11.75
N GLN A 85 -3.89 3.01 -11.24
CA GLN A 85 -4.20 1.84 -12.07
C GLN A 85 -5.53 1.98 -12.82
N ALA A 86 -6.46 2.79 -12.30
CA ALA A 86 -7.62 3.22 -13.06
C ALA A 86 -7.18 4.08 -14.26
N ASP A 87 -6.22 4.99 -14.07
CA ASP A 87 -5.65 5.79 -15.17
C ASP A 87 -4.90 4.92 -16.19
N VAL A 88 -4.17 3.90 -15.74
CA VAL A 88 -3.53 2.91 -16.65
C VAL A 88 -4.59 2.17 -17.47
N ARG A 89 -5.69 1.75 -16.83
CA ARG A 89 -6.82 1.14 -17.54
C ARG A 89 -7.36 2.09 -18.60
N GLU A 90 -7.68 3.33 -18.24
CA GLU A 90 -8.22 4.34 -19.14
C GLU A 90 -7.26 4.65 -20.30
N ALA A 91 -5.95 4.70 -20.03
CA ALA A 91 -4.93 4.89 -21.06
C ALA A 91 -4.88 3.72 -22.06
N ILE A 92 -4.89 2.46 -21.59
CA ILE A 92 -4.88 1.28 -22.46
C ILE A 92 -6.21 1.14 -23.23
N GLU A 93 -7.35 1.45 -22.59
CA GLU A 93 -8.66 1.53 -23.26
C GLU A 93 -8.69 2.64 -24.33
N GLY A 94 -8.03 3.76 -24.06
CA GLY A 94 -7.80 4.87 -24.99
C GLY A 94 -6.75 4.60 -26.08
N GLY A 95 -6.13 3.42 -26.10
CA GLY A 95 -5.22 2.97 -27.17
C GLY A 95 -3.73 3.15 -26.89
N ALA A 96 -3.33 3.53 -25.67
CA ALA A 96 -1.91 3.53 -25.28
C ALA A 96 -1.33 2.12 -25.34
N LYS A 97 -0.04 2.01 -25.68
CA LYS A 97 0.69 0.74 -25.60
C LYS A 97 1.27 0.55 -24.20
N TRP A 98 1.54 -0.69 -23.82
CA TRP A 98 2.22 -1.00 -22.56
C TRP A 98 3.63 -0.42 -22.47
N THR A 99 4.29 -0.17 -23.60
CA THR A 99 5.56 0.56 -23.63
C THR A 99 5.40 2.02 -23.22
N ASP A 100 4.31 2.67 -23.64
CA ASP A 100 4.05 4.08 -23.32
C ASP A 100 3.72 4.24 -21.82
N VAL A 101 2.93 3.30 -21.29
CA VAL A 101 2.63 3.22 -19.85
C VAL A 101 3.92 3.02 -19.04
N ALA A 102 4.79 2.10 -19.45
CA ALA A 102 6.05 1.83 -18.77
C ALA A 102 6.97 3.06 -18.74
N ILE A 103 7.09 3.76 -19.87
CA ILE A 103 7.84 5.02 -19.98
C ILE A 103 7.25 6.09 -19.04
N ALA A 104 5.93 6.29 -19.07
CA ALA A 104 5.25 7.29 -18.24
C ALA A 104 5.42 7.03 -16.73
N ARG A 105 5.59 5.76 -16.36
CA ARG A 105 5.76 5.32 -14.97
C ARG A 105 7.21 5.13 -14.52
N GLY A 106 8.16 5.27 -15.45
CA GLY A 106 9.59 5.08 -15.17
C GLY A 106 9.96 3.65 -14.76
N ASN A 107 9.24 2.65 -15.26
CA ASN A 107 9.50 1.23 -14.99
C ASN A 107 9.47 0.39 -16.28
N THR A 108 9.62 -0.93 -16.16
CA THR A 108 9.55 -1.83 -17.32
C THR A 108 8.12 -2.21 -17.67
N THR A 109 7.87 -2.58 -18.93
CA THR A 109 6.57 -3.11 -19.39
C THR A 109 6.12 -4.33 -18.58
N ALA A 110 7.05 -5.20 -18.17
CA ALA A 110 6.73 -6.37 -17.36
C ALA A 110 6.23 -5.97 -15.96
N GLU A 111 6.89 -5.00 -15.31
CA GLU A 111 6.50 -4.48 -14.00
C GLU A 111 5.14 -3.76 -14.06
N ALA A 112 4.93 -2.89 -15.05
CA ALA A 112 3.66 -2.20 -15.24
C ALA A 112 2.48 -3.18 -15.40
N ARG A 113 2.66 -4.26 -16.18
CA ARG A 113 1.64 -5.31 -16.35
C ARG A 113 1.39 -6.10 -15.07
N ALA A 114 2.46 -6.44 -14.34
CA ALA A 114 2.34 -7.19 -13.09
C ALA A 114 1.56 -6.38 -12.03
N GLU A 115 1.86 -5.09 -11.90
CA GLU A 115 1.14 -4.19 -10.98
C GLU A 115 -0.32 -4.01 -11.39
N PHE A 116 -0.60 -3.87 -12.69
CA PHE A 116 -1.96 -3.77 -13.20
C PHE A 116 -2.78 -5.04 -12.90
N LEU A 117 -2.22 -6.22 -13.15
CA LEU A 117 -2.87 -7.50 -12.83
C LEU A 117 -3.09 -7.68 -11.33
N HIS A 118 -2.15 -7.21 -10.49
CA HIS A 118 -2.33 -7.20 -9.05
C HIS A 118 -3.53 -6.34 -8.64
N TRP A 119 -3.67 -5.14 -9.23
CA TRP A 119 -4.85 -4.28 -9.01
C TRP A 119 -6.16 -4.93 -9.49
N VAL A 120 -6.18 -5.56 -10.66
CA VAL A 120 -7.38 -6.30 -11.15
C VAL A 120 -7.82 -7.38 -10.16
N ASN A 121 -6.87 -8.12 -9.59
CA ASN A 121 -7.18 -9.15 -8.59
C ASN A 121 -7.70 -8.52 -7.28
N ALA A 122 -7.16 -7.39 -6.84
CA ALA A 122 -7.67 -6.66 -5.68
C ALA A 122 -9.11 -6.16 -5.90
N GLN A 123 -9.42 -5.63 -7.09
CA GLN A 123 -10.78 -5.23 -7.45
C GLN A 123 -11.75 -6.42 -7.50
N ALA A 124 -11.29 -7.58 -7.94
CA ALA A 124 -12.09 -8.80 -7.90
C ALA A 124 -12.39 -9.23 -6.44
N ALA A 125 -11.39 -9.18 -5.57
CA ALA A 125 -11.57 -9.51 -4.16
C ALA A 125 -12.55 -8.56 -3.45
N LEU A 126 -12.52 -7.27 -3.79
CA LEU A 126 -13.51 -6.30 -3.30
C LEU A 126 -14.94 -6.67 -3.74
N TRP A 127 -15.13 -7.07 -4.99
CA TRP A 127 -16.45 -7.50 -5.47
C TRP A 127 -16.94 -8.77 -4.77
N ASP A 128 -16.04 -9.75 -4.63
CA ASP A 128 -16.32 -11.04 -4.03
C ASP A 128 -16.59 -10.94 -2.51
N SER A 129 -16.12 -9.88 -1.85
CA SER A 129 -16.40 -9.58 -0.43
C SER A 129 -17.87 -9.26 -0.14
N GLY A 130 -18.68 -9.00 -1.18
CA GLY A 130 -20.10 -8.75 -1.06
C GLY A 130 -20.45 -7.25 -0.97
N PRO A 131 -21.74 -6.93 -0.82
CA PRO A 131 -22.18 -5.54 -0.70
C PRO A 131 -21.81 -4.96 0.66
N THR A 132 -21.56 -3.65 0.70
CA THR A 132 -21.40 -2.87 1.92
C THR A 132 -22.72 -2.77 2.69
N PRO A 133 -22.70 -2.24 3.93
CA PRO A 133 -23.94 -2.01 4.69
C PRO A 133 -24.94 -1.07 4.00
N THR A 134 -24.50 -0.24 3.05
CA THR A 134 -25.37 0.62 2.23
C THR A 134 -25.91 -0.09 0.98
N GLY A 135 -25.60 -1.37 0.78
CA GLY A 135 -26.03 -2.19 -0.35
C GLY A 135 -25.17 -2.05 -1.62
N LEU A 136 -24.13 -1.21 -1.59
CA LEU A 136 -23.26 -0.99 -2.74
C LEU A 136 -22.21 -2.10 -2.85
N ARG A 137 -21.91 -2.54 -4.07
CA ARG A 137 -20.74 -3.40 -4.34
C ARG A 137 -19.61 -2.54 -4.89
N PHE A 138 -18.40 -2.78 -4.38
CA PHE A 138 -17.18 -2.17 -4.89
C PHE A 138 -16.37 -3.20 -5.67
N GLY A 139 -15.46 -2.72 -6.53
CA GLY A 139 -14.61 -3.59 -7.32
C GLY A 139 -15.14 -3.94 -8.71
N LEU A 140 -14.54 -4.96 -9.31
CA LEU A 140 -14.87 -5.42 -10.66
C LEU A 140 -15.74 -6.66 -10.60
N GLU A 141 -16.94 -6.56 -11.19
CA GLU A 141 -17.82 -7.71 -11.37
C GLU A 141 -17.21 -8.77 -12.32
N PRO A 142 -17.71 -10.02 -12.33
CA PRO A 142 -17.02 -11.13 -13.00
C PRO A 142 -16.81 -10.95 -14.51
N GLU A 143 -17.76 -10.34 -15.20
CA GLU A 143 -17.65 -10.05 -16.63
C GLU A 143 -16.66 -8.93 -16.90
N HIS A 144 -16.80 -7.82 -16.17
CA HIS A 144 -15.91 -6.67 -16.25
C HIS A 144 -14.46 -7.04 -15.90
N ARG A 145 -14.26 -7.88 -14.87
CA ARG A 145 -12.96 -8.43 -14.48
C ARG A 145 -12.26 -9.14 -15.64
N ARG A 146 -13.00 -9.96 -16.41
CA ARG A 146 -12.44 -10.69 -17.56
C ARG A 146 -11.98 -9.71 -18.64
N ALA A 147 -12.81 -8.72 -18.96
CA ALA A 147 -12.49 -7.70 -19.96
C ALA A 147 -11.25 -6.90 -19.57
N VAL A 148 -11.17 -6.42 -18.32
CA VAL A 148 -10.05 -5.61 -17.84
C VAL A 148 -8.77 -6.43 -17.74
N ARG A 149 -8.84 -7.70 -17.31
CA ARG A 149 -7.67 -8.57 -17.28
C ARG A 149 -7.06 -8.78 -18.66
N ALA A 150 -7.89 -8.90 -19.70
CA ALA A 150 -7.42 -9.07 -21.08
C ALA A 150 -6.63 -7.85 -21.60
N LEU A 151 -6.79 -6.66 -21.00
CA LEU A 151 -5.99 -5.49 -21.35
C LEU A 151 -4.49 -5.70 -21.06
N ALA A 152 -4.15 -6.51 -20.05
CA ALA A 152 -2.75 -6.84 -19.73
C ALA A 152 -2.04 -7.66 -20.83
N GLU A 153 -2.81 -8.34 -21.69
CA GLU A 153 -2.31 -9.21 -22.75
C GLU A 153 -2.21 -8.48 -24.10
N ARG A 154 -2.70 -7.25 -24.20
CA ARG A 154 -2.59 -6.44 -25.41
C ARG A 154 -1.14 -6.04 -25.70
N SER A 155 -0.78 -6.03 -26.98
CA SER A 155 0.54 -5.65 -27.49
C SER A 155 0.80 -4.14 -27.39
#